data_AF-A0A0L8J9L4-F1
#
_entry.id   AF-A0A0L8J9L4-F1
#
_cell.length_a   1.000
_cell.length_b   1.000
_cell.length_c   1.000
_cell.angle_alpha   90.00
_cell.angle_beta   90.00
_cell.angle_gamma   90.00
#
_symmetry.space_group_name_H-M   'P 1'
#
loop_
_entity.id
_entity.type
_entity.pdbx_description
1 polymer ?
#
loop_
_entity_poly.entity_id
_entity_poly.type
_entity_poly.pdbx_seq_one_letter_code
_entity_poly.pdbx_strand_id
1 'polypeptide(L)'
;MHTHLLEGPVLAAGVWQSGLAQVLGGLVVVAVLIGAFAFGIRVKNKELPPPDPESQPHRPESDQLPGEMTEYRKPSEVPVTDGEHRLMPYNLKNTGEADAEPPSEEKRKWRGISSGGFGSGGTGHGD
;
A
#
# COMPACT_ATOMS: atom_id res chain seq x y z
N MET A 1 23.17 68.55 33.47
CA MET A 1 22.72 67.17 33.69
C MET A 1 21.45 66.96 32.87
N HIS A 2 21.58 66.43 31.66
CA HIS A 2 20.43 66.05 30.83
C HIS A 2 20.51 64.55 30.62
N THR A 3 19.56 63.85 31.23
CA THR A 3 19.37 62.40 31.17
C THR A 3 18.88 62.04 29.78
N HIS A 4 19.70 61.36 29.01
CA HIS A 4 19.26 60.63 27.81
C HIS A 4 18.36 59.49 28.29
N LEU A 5 17.05 59.71 28.25
CA LEU A 5 16.08 58.64 28.41
C LEU A 5 16.22 57.73 27.20
N LEU A 6 16.61 56.50 27.47
CA LEU A 6 16.61 55.39 26.52
C LEU A 6 15.19 55.26 25.97
N GLU A 7 14.96 55.73 24.75
CA GLU A 7 13.83 55.29 23.95
C GLU A 7 13.97 53.77 23.78
N GLY A 8 13.22 53.02 24.57
CA GLY A 8 13.09 51.58 24.36
C GLY A 8 12.54 51.32 22.95
N PRO A 9 12.97 50.26 22.26
CA PRO A 9 12.59 50.02 20.89
C PRO A 9 11.08 49.77 20.80
N VAL A 10 10.34 50.78 20.35
CA VAL A 10 8.89 50.73 20.05
C VAL A 10 8.56 49.72 18.94
N LEU A 11 9.59 49.12 18.33
CA LEU A 11 9.49 48.10 17.30
C LEU A 11 9.00 46.74 17.83
N ALA A 12 9.25 46.41 19.11
CA ALA A 12 8.87 45.11 19.64
C ALA A 12 7.37 45.00 19.97
N ALA A 13 6.73 46.08 20.42
CA ALA A 13 5.32 46.07 20.83
C ALA A 13 4.34 46.12 19.63
N GLY A 14 4.72 46.76 18.51
CA GLY A 14 3.85 46.96 17.35
C GLY A 14 3.84 45.83 16.32
N VAL A 15 4.91 45.04 16.22
CA VAL A 15 5.03 44.01 15.17
C VAL A 15 4.00 42.89 15.35
N TRP A 16 3.70 42.52 16.60
CA TRP A 16 2.70 41.49 16.92
C TRP A 16 1.26 41.92 16.60
N GLN A 17 0.95 43.22 16.59
CA GLN A 17 -0.39 43.74 16.24
C GLN A 17 -0.55 44.03 14.74
N SER A 18 0.56 44.21 14.01
CA SER A 18 0.57 44.59 12.58
C SER A 18 0.26 43.44 11.60
N GLY A 19 0.08 42.21 12.08
CA GLY A 19 -0.08 41.02 11.23
C GLY A 19 1.20 40.55 10.52
N LEU A 20 2.25 41.37 10.50
CA LEU A 20 3.56 41.01 9.91
C LEU A 20 4.17 39.77 10.60
N ALA A 21 4.00 39.65 11.91
CA ALA A 21 4.44 38.47 12.66
C ALA A 21 3.77 37.18 12.16
N GLN A 22 2.47 37.24 11.80
CA GLN A 22 1.74 36.09 11.27
C GLN A 22 2.26 35.69 9.88
N VAL A 23 2.54 36.67 9.02
CA VAL A 23 3.10 36.43 7.67
C VAL A 23 4.49 35.80 7.77
N LEU A 24 5.36 36.36 8.62
CA LEU A 24 6.70 35.81 8.85
C LEU A 24 6.63 34.42 9.49
N GLY A 25 5.74 34.20 10.45
CA GLY A 25 5.50 32.90 11.05
C GLY A 25 5.07 31.87 10.00
N GLY A 26 4.11 32.21 9.15
CA GLY A 26 3.68 31.36 8.04
C GLY A 26 4.82 31.05 7.06
N LEU A 27 5.63 32.06 6.69
CA LEU A 27 6.77 31.88 5.80
C LEU A 27 7.82 30.93 6.41
N VAL A 28 8.10 31.06 7.71
CA VAL A 28 9.02 30.16 8.42
C VAL A 28 8.49 28.73 8.41
N VAL A 29 7.20 28.52 8.69
CA VAL A 29 6.59 27.19 8.64
C VAL A 29 6.70 26.59 7.24
N VAL A 30 6.37 27.35 6.20
CA VAL A 30 6.48 26.90 4.80
C VAL A 30 7.93 26.54 4.44
N ALA A 31 8.90 27.38 4.82
CA ALA A 31 10.32 27.11 4.56
C ALA A 31 10.80 25.81 5.25
N VAL A 32 10.37 25.57 6.48
CA VAL A 32 10.67 24.33 7.22
C VAL A 32 10.07 23.11 6.52
N LEU A 33 8.81 23.19 6.08
CA LEU A 33 8.13 22.08 5.37
C LEU A 33 8.81 21.75 4.04
N ILE A 34 9.15 22.77 3.25
CA ILE A 34 9.89 22.61 2.00
C ILE A 34 11.26 21.97 2.28
N GLY A 35 11.97 22.46 3.31
CA GLY A 35 13.26 21.91 3.72
C GLY A 35 13.19 20.44 4.11
N ALA A 36 12.18 20.05 4.90
CA ALA A 36 11.96 18.66 5.30
C ALA A 36 11.66 17.76 4.09
N PHE A 37 10.79 18.22 3.17
CA PHE A 37 10.45 17.48 1.96
C PHE A 37 11.66 17.31 1.02
N ALA A 38 12.41 18.39 0.78
CA ALA A 38 13.62 18.36 -0.04
C ALA A 38 14.70 17.45 0.57
N PHE A 39 14.83 17.44 1.91
CA PHE A 39 15.73 16.53 2.60
C PHE A 39 15.31 15.06 2.42
N GLY A 40 14.01 14.75 2.54
CA GLY A 40 13.47 13.42 2.28
C GLY A 40 13.77 12.93 0.86
N ILE A 41 13.56 13.78 -0.15
CA ILE A 41 13.92 13.46 -1.54
C ILE A 41 15.43 13.22 -1.68
N ARG A 42 16.26 14.08 -1.07
CA ARG A 42 17.72 13.93 -1.12
C ARG A 42 18.20 12.62 -0.50
N VAL A 43 17.54 12.15 0.56
CA VAL A 43 17.81 10.84 1.17
C VAL A 43 17.39 9.71 0.23
N LYS A 44 16.16 9.73 -0.30
CA LYS A 44 15.65 8.72 -1.25
C LYS A 44 16.55 8.61 -2.49
N ASN A 45 17.07 9.71 -3.01
CA ASN A 45 17.94 9.71 -4.20
C ASN A 45 19.31 9.06 -3.97
N LYS A 46 19.68 8.72 -2.72
CA LYS A 46 20.86 7.91 -2.45
C LYS A 46 20.61 6.41 -2.61
N GLU A 47 19.36 6.00 -2.64
CA GLU A 47 18.96 4.62 -2.92
C GLU A 47 18.97 4.39 -4.44
N LEU A 48 19.08 3.13 -4.85
CA LEU A 48 18.95 2.76 -6.26
C LEU A 48 17.55 3.15 -6.76
N PRO A 49 17.43 3.65 -8.00
CA PRO A 49 16.12 3.92 -8.57
C PRO A 49 15.29 2.62 -8.60
N PRO A 50 13.96 2.71 -8.50
CA PRO A 50 13.10 1.57 -8.81
C PRO A 50 13.50 0.96 -10.16
N PRO A 51 13.40 -0.38 -10.30
CA PRO A 51 13.73 -1.04 -11.56
C PRO A 51 12.91 -0.44 -12.70
N ASP A 52 13.55 -0.32 -13.87
CA ASP A 52 12.92 0.16 -15.08
C ASP A 52 11.69 -0.70 -15.41
N PRO A 53 10.52 -0.14 -15.75
CA PRO A 53 9.38 -0.91 -16.23
C PRO A 53 9.77 -1.92 -17.33
N GLU A 54 10.68 -1.56 -18.23
CA GLU A 54 11.15 -2.45 -19.30
C GLU A 54 12.07 -3.56 -18.81
N SER A 55 12.67 -3.41 -17.62
CA SER A 55 13.43 -4.47 -16.95
C SER A 55 12.54 -5.47 -16.20
N GLN A 56 11.24 -5.17 -16.08
CA GLN A 56 10.31 -6.13 -15.49
C GLN A 56 10.21 -7.36 -16.40
N PRO A 57 10.04 -8.56 -15.83
CA PRO A 57 9.80 -9.76 -16.62
C PRO A 57 8.59 -9.56 -17.54
N HIS A 58 8.86 -9.44 -18.84
CA HIS A 58 7.81 -9.41 -19.85
C HIS A 58 7.25 -10.80 -20.06
N ARG A 59 5.98 -10.86 -20.44
CA ARG A 59 5.40 -12.12 -20.89
C ARG A 59 6.18 -12.59 -22.13
N PRO A 60 6.53 -13.87 -22.24
CA PRO A 60 7.09 -14.41 -23.48
C PRO A 60 6.15 -14.11 -24.67
N GLU A 61 6.72 -13.96 -25.87
CA GLU A 61 5.98 -13.68 -27.13
C GLU A 61 4.98 -14.78 -27.54
N SER A 62 4.86 -15.85 -26.75
CA SER A 62 3.81 -16.84 -26.92
C SER A 62 2.46 -16.27 -26.49
N ASP A 63 1.49 -16.34 -27.40
CA ASP A 63 0.07 -16.09 -27.08
C ASP A 63 -0.51 -17.16 -26.13
N GLN A 64 0.24 -18.24 -25.87
CA GLN A 64 -0.05 -19.15 -24.77
C GLN A 64 0.01 -18.40 -23.44
N LEU A 65 -1.12 -18.44 -22.71
CA LEU A 65 -1.18 -18.05 -21.30
C LEU A 65 0.01 -18.70 -20.58
N PRO A 66 0.75 -17.99 -19.70
CA PRO A 66 1.68 -18.63 -18.77
C PRO A 66 0.93 -19.83 -18.23
N GLY A 67 1.49 -21.02 -18.43
CA GLY A 67 0.76 -22.27 -18.21
C GLY A 67 0.03 -22.22 -16.89
N GLU A 68 -1.12 -22.89 -16.82
CA GLU A 68 -1.93 -22.98 -15.61
C GLU A 68 -1.02 -23.44 -14.47
N MET A 69 -0.52 -22.49 -13.68
CA MET A 69 0.18 -22.80 -12.44
C MET A 69 -0.94 -23.13 -11.46
N THR A 70 -1.54 -24.28 -11.68
CA THR A 70 -2.62 -24.75 -10.85
C THR A 70 -2.01 -25.61 -9.79
N GLU A 71 -1.40 -24.96 -8.80
CA GLU A 71 -1.35 -25.54 -7.47
C GLU A 71 -2.81 -25.64 -7.01
N TYR A 72 -3.43 -26.79 -7.29
CA TYR A 72 -4.75 -27.10 -6.78
C TYR A 72 -4.62 -27.14 -5.27
N ARG A 73 -5.38 -26.29 -4.56
CA ARG A 73 -5.45 -26.38 -3.09
C ARG A 73 -6.57 -27.35 -2.75
N LYS A 74 -6.23 -28.38 -1.96
CA LYS A 74 -7.26 -29.22 -1.36
C LYS A 74 -8.16 -28.36 -0.48
N PRO A 75 -9.49 -28.38 -0.68
CA PRO A 75 -10.38 -27.69 0.24
C PRO A 75 -10.15 -28.24 1.65
N SER A 76 -9.93 -27.34 2.61
CA SER A 76 -9.82 -27.73 4.02
C SER A 76 -11.22 -28.12 4.51
N GLU A 77 -11.48 -29.42 4.63
CA GLU A 77 -12.73 -29.90 5.22
C GLU A 77 -12.78 -29.50 6.70
N VAL A 78 -13.89 -28.86 7.10
CA VAL A 78 -14.15 -28.53 8.49
C VAL A 78 -14.91 -29.71 9.13
N PRO A 79 -14.46 -30.25 10.27
CA PRO A 79 -15.17 -31.34 10.92
C PRO A 79 -16.56 -30.86 11.36
N VAL A 80 -17.59 -31.68 11.14
CA VAL A 80 -18.95 -31.38 11.60
C VAL A 80 -19.02 -31.59 13.10
N THR A 81 -19.45 -30.57 13.84
CA THR A 81 -19.56 -30.61 15.32
C THR A 81 -20.99 -30.70 15.79
N ASP A 82 -21.21 -31.32 16.95
CA ASP A 82 -22.50 -31.49 17.64
C ASP A 82 -23.12 -30.20 18.20
N GLY A 83 -22.44 -29.05 18.09
CA GLY A 83 -22.91 -27.74 18.51
C GLY A 83 -22.54 -27.36 19.94
N GLU A 84 -22.29 -28.34 20.81
CA GLU A 84 -21.65 -28.11 22.13
C GLU A 84 -20.14 -27.88 21.97
N HIS A 85 -19.49 -28.64 21.08
CA HIS A 85 -18.07 -28.48 20.77
C HIS A 85 -17.85 -27.54 19.59
N ARG A 86 -18.23 -26.27 19.74
CA ARG A 86 -18.04 -25.27 18.67
C ARG A 86 -16.56 -25.15 18.29
N LEU A 87 -16.28 -25.23 17.00
CA LEU A 87 -14.95 -24.97 16.46
C LEU A 87 -14.60 -23.49 16.62
N MET A 88 -13.56 -23.24 17.41
CA MET A 88 -12.94 -21.93 17.52
C MET A 88 -11.87 -21.74 16.44
N PRO A 89 -11.51 -20.50 16.06
CA PRO A 89 -10.53 -20.27 15.01
C PRO A 89 -9.18 -20.98 15.22
N TYR A 90 -8.74 -21.08 16.48
CA TYR A 90 -7.50 -21.79 16.84
C TYR A 90 -7.60 -23.33 16.78
N ASN A 91 -8.81 -23.88 16.67
CA ASN A 91 -9.05 -25.30 16.46
C ASN A 91 -9.07 -25.68 14.96
N LEU A 92 -9.01 -24.70 14.05
CA LEU A 92 -8.96 -24.94 12.61
C LEU A 92 -7.53 -25.25 12.17
N LYS A 93 -7.38 -26.13 11.17
CA LYS A 93 -6.09 -26.43 10.56
C LYS A 93 -5.62 -25.20 9.76
N ASN A 94 -4.48 -24.62 10.13
CA ASN A 94 -3.96 -23.37 9.55
C ASN A 94 -3.26 -23.54 8.19
N THR A 95 -3.22 -24.75 7.64
CA THR A 95 -2.45 -25.05 6.42
C THR A 95 -3.32 -25.89 5.49
N GLY A 96 -3.58 -25.34 4.30
CA GLY A 96 -4.17 -26.07 3.19
C GLY A 96 -3.12 -26.98 2.55
N GLU A 97 -3.50 -28.20 2.23
CA GLU A 97 -2.65 -29.14 1.50
C GLU A 97 -2.69 -28.82 -0.01
N ALA A 98 -1.56 -28.98 -0.69
CA ALA A 98 -1.55 -28.96 -2.15
C ALA A 98 -2.13 -30.29 -2.65
N ASP A 99 -3.17 -30.22 -3.49
CA ASP A 99 -3.66 -31.36 -4.25
C ASP A 99 -2.69 -31.60 -5.43
N ALA A 100 -2.13 -32.81 -5.48
CA ALA A 100 -1.26 -33.24 -6.57
C ALA A 100 -2.03 -33.66 -7.84
N GLU A 101 -3.35 -33.78 -7.75
CA GLU A 101 -4.21 -34.28 -8.82
C GLU A 101 -5.18 -33.19 -9.30
N PRO A 102 -5.35 -33.00 -10.62
CA PRO A 102 -6.32 -32.06 -11.14
C PRO A 102 -7.75 -32.47 -10.75
N PRO A 103 -8.64 -31.50 -10.43
CA PRO A 103 -10.02 -31.78 -10.06
C PRO A 103 -10.75 -32.37 -11.25
N SER A 104 -11.69 -33.26 -10.95
CA SER A 104 -12.63 -33.83 -11.93
C SER A 104 -13.43 -32.72 -12.64
N GLU A 105 -13.86 -32.98 -13.87
CA GLU A 105 -14.63 -32.03 -14.69
C GLU A 105 -15.89 -31.52 -13.98
N GLU A 106 -16.55 -32.39 -13.22
CA GLU A 106 -17.70 -32.03 -12.40
C GLU A 106 -17.34 -30.97 -11.35
N LYS A 107 -16.21 -31.13 -10.63
CA LYS A 107 -15.73 -30.14 -9.66
C LYS A 107 -15.28 -28.83 -10.33
N ARG A 108 -14.73 -28.89 -11.55
CA ARG A 108 -14.37 -27.68 -12.32
C ARG A 108 -15.60 -26.86 -12.69
N LYS A 109 -16.67 -27.52 -13.15
CA LYS A 109 -17.92 -26.86 -13.56
C LYS A 109 -18.57 -26.06 -12.42
N TRP A 110 -18.48 -26.53 -11.18
CA TRP A 110 -19.08 -25.87 -10.02
C TRP A 110 -18.16 -24.85 -9.32
N ARG A 111 -16.86 -24.80 -9.64
CA ARG A 111 -15.92 -23.77 -9.16
C ARG A 111 -15.88 -22.59 -10.13
N GLY A 112 -17.04 -21.96 -10.32
CA GLY A 112 -17.28 -20.89 -11.29
C GLY A 112 -16.08 -19.97 -11.55
N ILE A 113 -15.80 -19.81 -12.84
CA ILE A 113 -14.88 -18.83 -13.45
C ILE A 113 -13.40 -19.25 -13.35
N SER A 114 -12.78 -19.45 -14.52
CA SER A 114 -11.32 -19.55 -14.65
C SER A 114 -10.71 -18.32 -13.98
N SER A 115 -9.94 -18.52 -12.91
CA SER A 115 -9.24 -17.43 -12.23
C SER A 115 -8.41 -16.68 -13.26
N GLY A 116 -8.88 -15.48 -13.61
CA GLY A 116 -8.16 -14.58 -14.50
C GLY A 116 -6.77 -14.34 -13.94
N GLY A 117 -5.77 -14.41 -14.82
CA GLY A 117 -4.40 -14.09 -14.49
C GLY A 117 -4.34 -12.74 -13.76
N PHE A 118 -3.46 -12.66 -12.77
CA PHE A 118 -3.28 -11.48 -11.92
C PHE A 118 -3.29 -10.19 -12.76
N GLY A 119 -4.33 -9.37 -12.60
CA GLY A 119 -4.44 -8.06 -13.26
C GLY A 119 -5.27 -7.97 -14.56
N SER A 120 -5.85 -9.05 -15.10
CA SER A 120 -6.73 -8.93 -16.27
C SER A 120 -8.14 -8.53 -15.85
N GLY A 121 -8.43 -7.22 -15.80
CA GLY A 121 -9.77 -6.66 -15.55
C GLY A 121 -10.79 -6.90 -16.68
N GLY A 122 -10.83 -8.09 -17.26
CA GLY A 122 -11.78 -8.46 -18.31
C GLY A 122 -13.01 -9.15 -17.73
N THR A 123 -14.20 -8.70 -18.10
CA THR A 123 -15.45 -9.40 -17.81
C THR A 123 -15.41 -10.77 -18.49
N GLY A 124 -15.50 -11.85 -17.70
CA GLY A 124 -15.51 -13.22 -18.21
C GLY A 124 -16.56 -13.41 -19.31
N HIS A 125 -16.20 -14.13 -20.37
CA HIS A 125 -17.14 -14.55 -21.41
C HIS A 125 -18.04 -15.64 -20.82
N GLY A 126 -19.35 -15.41 -20.88
CA GLY A 126 -20.35 -16.40 -20.51
C GLY A 126 -20.92 -16.99 -21.78
N ASP A 127 -20.69 -18.29 -21.95
CA ASP A 127 -21.38 -19.17 -22.88
C ASP A 127 -21.94 -20.38 -22.10
#